data_AF-A0A439CSP7-F1
#
_entry.id   AF-A0A439CSP7-F1
#
_cell.length_a   1.000
_cell.length_b   1.000
_cell.length_c   1.000
_cell.angle_alpha   90.00
_cell.angle_beta   90.00
_cell.angle_gamma   90.00
#
_symmetry.space_group_name_H-M   'P 1'
#
loop_
_entity.id
_entity.type
_entity.pdbx_description
1 polymer ?
#
loop_
_entity_poly.entity_id
_entity_poly.type
_entity_poly.pdbx_seq_one_letter_code
_entity_poly.pdbx_strand_id
1 'polypeptide(L)'
;MKFFLMGSLLSTVSSPCACTTIRGTPASVAARTDGFPNGWSYVGCWSDDVKYPQLGGSAYEATNLTRAACVNWCDGKQYAYSGLKDGSYCYCGTAIKSKSISQDESYCATPCSGCEDGEETCGGPDSLSLFHNPVHAVYTNPGPECSTSLGCFAQKQGIPALHYKFPVEDGPLKVTVAKCVKACNARDYAFAGLEQSNNCYCGAAIQESAHKTTDPYGCGYRCTGNATEWCGGVDHMNIYQLGSQDVELRRLGNAGTYLRLQGAARASIIGCLGRPNPYKDTQLRPTENSITIAAMEEIDKTFREAIADGRIHGAVLLAKDRTGKVDISRSYGVRSLRDADPEKRPPMTADTPMRVASCSKFLTSIMVLQCVEMGLTSLDEGLERLLPEVAGLKVLTGFDEAGNPIEREPKTPVLVKHLLSQSSGLCYTLTYPLLHQYRKWQGLALEQDYDNLDQNFKYPLLFDPGTKWAYGPNLDWCSRLIERASGLSAEEFLQKHIAAPLGIGADDM
;
A
#
# COMPACT_ATOMS: atom_id res chain seq x y z
N MET A 1 48.92 59.02 -47.94
CA MET A 1 50.38 58.79 -47.84
C MET A 1 50.65 58.18 -46.47
N LYS A 2 51.46 57.11 -46.37
CA LYS A 2 51.74 56.29 -45.16
C LYS A 2 50.57 55.41 -44.64
N PHE A 3 50.77 54.09 -44.84
CA PHE A 3 50.58 52.93 -43.94
C PHE A 3 50.43 53.23 -42.42
N PHE A 4 49.89 52.36 -41.53
CA PHE A 4 49.39 50.95 -41.56
C PHE A 4 48.48 50.75 -40.30
N LEU A 5 47.81 49.64 -39.95
CA LEU A 5 47.65 48.25 -40.45
C LEU A 5 46.21 47.75 -40.11
N MET A 6 45.99 46.45 -39.88
CA MET A 6 44.77 45.85 -39.30
C MET A 6 45.12 45.02 -38.04
N GLY A 7 44.17 44.86 -37.11
CA GLY A 7 44.32 43.96 -35.95
C GLY A 7 43.00 43.77 -35.20
N SER A 8 42.35 42.63 -35.39
CA SER A 8 41.12 42.24 -34.70
C SER A 8 41.41 41.36 -33.48
N LEU A 9 40.80 41.65 -32.34
CA LEU A 9 40.91 40.83 -31.12
C LEU A 9 39.54 40.32 -30.67
N LEU A 10 39.47 39.00 -30.47
CA LEU A 10 38.34 38.32 -29.84
C LEU A 10 38.50 38.37 -28.31
N SER A 11 37.37 38.48 -27.61
CA SER A 11 37.33 38.49 -26.14
C SER A 11 37.28 37.07 -25.56
N THR A 12 38.26 36.72 -24.75
CA THR A 12 38.16 35.63 -23.76
C THR A 12 38.35 36.22 -22.37
N VAL A 13 37.54 35.75 -21.41
CA VAL A 13 37.59 36.22 -20.02
C VAL A 13 38.44 35.24 -19.21
N SER A 14 39.45 35.76 -18.51
CA SER A 14 40.11 35.06 -17.42
C SER A 14 40.34 36.03 -16.26
N SER A 15 40.01 35.58 -15.05
CA SER A 15 40.25 36.31 -13.80
C SER A 15 41.02 35.39 -12.85
N PRO A 16 42.26 35.72 -12.47
CA PRO A 16 42.96 35.01 -11.41
C PRO A 16 42.47 35.51 -10.05
N CYS A 17 42.29 34.60 -9.08
CA CYS A 17 42.25 34.95 -7.66
C CYS A 17 43.35 34.17 -6.94
N ALA A 18 44.16 34.86 -6.14
CA ALA A 18 45.41 34.30 -5.62
C ALA A 18 45.19 33.54 -4.30
N CYS A 19 45.76 32.34 -4.20
CA CYS A 19 45.80 31.57 -2.95
C CYS A 19 46.76 32.24 -1.95
N THR A 20 46.29 32.46 -0.72
CA THR A 20 47.12 32.92 0.41
C THR A 20 47.11 31.85 1.50
N THR A 21 48.22 31.16 1.69
CA THR A 21 48.33 30.02 2.61
C THR A 21 48.53 30.47 4.07
N ILE A 22 47.60 30.10 4.95
CA ILE A 22 47.78 30.14 6.40
C ILE A 22 47.73 28.72 6.93
N ARG A 23 48.82 28.26 7.55
CA ARG A 23 48.84 26.97 8.27
C ARG A 23 48.17 27.13 9.63
N GLY A 24 47.01 26.51 9.81
CA GLY A 24 46.35 26.32 11.11
C GLY A 24 46.44 24.87 11.58
N THR A 25 46.53 24.65 12.89
CA THR A 25 46.31 23.34 13.53
C THR A 25 44.85 22.91 13.40
N PRO A 26 44.54 21.59 13.49
CA PRO A 26 43.16 21.10 13.34
C PRO A 26 42.25 21.66 14.43
N ALA A 27 41.42 22.62 14.04
CA ALA A 27 40.28 23.06 14.84
C ALA A 27 39.17 22.00 14.80
N SER A 28 38.34 21.95 15.84
CA SER A 28 37.15 21.10 15.90
C SER A 28 36.28 21.30 14.66
N VAL A 29 35.77 20.21 14.09
CA VAL A 29 34.88 20.23 12.91
C VAL A 29 33.51 20.83 13.29
N ALA A 30 33.45 22.15 13.31
CA ALA A 30 32.19 22.87 13.37
C ALA A 30 31.42 22.60 12.06
N ALA A 31 30.23 22.02 12.17
CA ALA A 31 29.40 21.76 11.01
C ALA A 31 29.00 23.09 10.35
N ARG A 32 29.49 23.35 9.13
CA ARG A 32 28.98 24.45 8.30
C ARG A 32 27.48 24.22 8.09
N THR A 33 26.69 25.26 8.34
CA THR A 33 25.24 25.27 8.11
C THR A 33 24.86 25.91 6.77
N ASP A 34 25.86 26.31 5.99
CA ASP A 34 25.68 27.04 4.74
C ASP A 34 24.94 26.18 3.71
N GLY A 35 23.81 26.70 3.22
CA GLY A 35 22.95 26.00 2.26
C GLY A 35 21.92 25.03 2.85
N PHE A 36 21.76 24.93 4.17
CA PHE A 36 20.68 24.14 4.79
C PHE A 36 19.34 24.92 4.83
N PRO A 37 18.19 24.27 4.63
CA PRO A 37 16.87 24.88 4.88
C PRO A 37 16.63 25.16 6.37
N ASN A 38 15.70 26.09 6.65
CA ASN A 38 15.36 26.51 8.00
C ASN A 38 14.95 25.33 8.90
N GLY A 39 15.63 25.22 10.05
CA GLY A 39 15.36 24.21 11.08
C GLY A 39 16.30 23.00 11.06
N TRP A 40 17.07 22.78 9.99
CA TRP A 40 18.07 21.70 9.96
C TRP A 40 19.30 22.02 10.79
N SER A 41 19.77 21.02 11.53
CA SER A 41 21.00 21.07 12.32
C SER A 41 21.74 19.73 12.30
N TYR A 42 23.06 19.76 12.46
CA TYR A 42 23.86 18.53 12.65
C TYR A 42 23.64 17.98 14.05
N VAL A 43 23.42 16.67 14.16
CA VAL A 43 23.21 15.96 15.43
C VAL A 43 24.30 14.91 15.73
N GLY A 44 25.44 15.01 15.03
CA GLY A 44 26.66 14.24 15.27
C GLY A 44 26.79 12.97 14.43
N CYS A 45 27.85 12.22 14.71
CA CYS A 45 28.09 10.88 14.18
C CYS A 45 27.26 9.81 14.92
N TRP A 46 26.65 8.88 14.18
CA TRP A 46 25.79 7.80 14.70
C TRP A 46 26.06 6.46 14.02
N SER A 47 26.04 5.36 14.77
CA SER A 47 26.34 4.01 14.25
C SER A 47 25.26 3.49 13.29
N ASP A 48 25.64 3.09 12.08
CA ASP A 48 24.81 2.37 11.12
C ASP A 48 24.98 0.85 11.23
N ASP A 49 23.91 0.08 11.06
CA ASP A 49 23.98 -1.38 11.05
C ASP A 49 23.63 -1.86 9.64
N VAL A 50 24.60 -2.46 8.94
CA VAL A 50 24.41 -3.01 7.58
C VAL A 50 23.27 -4.04 7.47
N LYS A 51 22.83 -4.62 8.60
CA LYS A 51 21.66 -5.52 8.67
C LYS A 51 20.34 -4.77 8.88
N TYR A 52 20.38 -3.54 9.38
CA TYR A 52 19.21 -2.70 9.69
C TYR A 52 19.51 -1.19 9.48
N PRO A 53 19.64 -0.71 8.22
CA PRO A 53 20.01 0.69 7.92
C PRO A 53 19.20 1.71 8.73
N GLN A 54 19.84 2.62 9.45
CA GLN A 54 19.20 3.29 10.60
C GLN A 54 18.07 4.24 10.19
N LEU A 55 18.22 4.90 9.02
CA LEU A 55 17.18 5.71 8.40
C LEU A 55 16.43 4.89 7.34
N GLY A 56 15.21 4.46 7.68
CA GLY A 56 14.37 3.59 6.83
C GLY A 56 13.49 4.31 5.81
N GLY A 57 13.83 5.53 5.39
CA GLY A 57 13.07 6.31 4.41
C GLY A 57 13.61 6.19 2.99
N SER A 58 13.54 7.29 2.23
CA SER A 58 14.12 7.37 0.87
C SER A 58 15.66 7.43 0.95
N ALA A 59 16.36 6.86 -0.03
CA ALA A 59 17.82 6.93 -0.13
C ALA A 59 18.28 7.05 -1.59
N TYR A 60 19.50 7.54 -1.81
CA TYR A 60 20.20 7.53 -3.10
C TYR A 60 21.73 7.45 -2.92
N GLU A 61 22.42 7.07 -3.99
CA GLU A 61 23.88 7.16 -4.14
C GLU A 61 24.20 8.26 -5.15
N ALA A 62 25.27 9.04 -4.92
CA ALA A 62 25.74 10.04 -5.88
C ALA A 62 27.27 10.17 -5.88
N THR A 63 27.81 10.33 -7.10
CA THR A 63 29.23 10.58 -7.38
C THR A 63 29.68 12.00 -7.02
N ASN A 64 28.74 12.91 -6.76
CA ASN A 64 28.99 14.29 -6.37
C ASN A 64 28.06 14.69 -5.20
N LEU A 65 28.15 13.97 -4.08
CA LEU A 65 27.33 14.20 -2.89
C LEU A 65 27.93 15.29 -1.99
N THR A 66 27.07 16.13 -1.41
CA THR A 66 27.41 17.07 -0.33
C THR A 66 26.38 16.99 0.80
N ARG A 67 26.75 17.43 2.01
CA ARG A 67 25.85 17.56 3.17
C ARG A 67 24.61 18.37 2.82
N ALA A 68 24.81 19.52 2.17
CA ALA A 68 23.73 20.40 1.75
C ALA A 68 22.81 19.71 0.72
N ALA A 69 23.34 18.96 -0.25
CA ALA A 69 22.53 18.26 -1.24
C ALA A 69 21.60 17.21 -0.58
N CYS A 70 22.14 16.38 0.33
CA CYS A 70 21.34 15.37 1.03
C CYS A 70 20.29 16.00 1.96
N VAL A 71 20.67 17.06 2.70
CA VAL A 71 19.76 17.78 3.60
C VAL A 71 18.59 18.41 2.82
N ASN A 72 18.87 19.11 1.72
CA ASN A 72 17.83 19.70 0.86
C ASN A 72 16.93 18.64 0.22
N TRP A 73 17.49 17.49 -0.18
CA TRP A 73 16.71 16.38 -0.77
C TRP A 73 15.76 15.73 0.25
N CYS A 74 16.18 15.61 1.51
CA CYS A 74 15.32 15.15 2.60
C CYS A 74 14.26 16.20 2.99
N ASP A 75 14.62 17.49 3.02
CA ASP A 75 13.69 18.61 3.29
C ASP A 75 12.58 18.72 2.23
N GLY A 76 12.93 18.62 0.95
CA GLY A 76 11.98 18.60 -0.17
C GLY A 76 11.06 17.38 -0.19
N LYS A 77 11.34 16.37 0.64
CA LYS A 77 10.47 15.21 0.94
C LYS A 77 9.87 15.27 2.35
N GLN A 78 10.07 16.39 3.04
CA GLN A 78 9.63 16.67 4.41
C GLN A 78 10.13 15.66 5.45
N TYR A 79 11.25 14.97 5.24
CA TYR A 79 11.78 14.03 6.24
C TYR A 79 12.36 14.79 7.45
N ALA A 80 12.27 14.20 8.64
CA ALA A 80 12.82 14.78 9.87
C ALA A 80 14.34 14.62 9.96
N TYR A 81 14.89 13.55 9.37
CA TYR A 81 16.30 13.20 9.43
C TYR A 81 16.89 13.05 8.03
N SER A 82 18.17 13.42 7.92
CA SER A 82 19.03 13.28 6.75
C SER A 82 20.36 12.73 7.26
N GLY A 83 20.87 11.65 6.66
CA GLY A 83 22.06 10.95 7.11
C GLY A 83 22.93 10.58 5.93
N LEU A 84 24.19 10.99 5.97
CA LEU A 84 25.17 10.73 4.92
C LEU A 84 26.11 9.60 5.34
N LYS A 85 26.39 8.67 4.43
CA LYS A 85 27.21 7.47 4.67
C LYS A 85 28.28 7.31 3.60
N ASP A 86 29.45 6.86 4.05
CA ASP A 86 30.59 6.43 3.23
C ASP A 86 30.89 7.31 2.00
N GLY A 87 30.83 8.63 2.19
CA GLY A 87 31.15 9.63 1.17
C GLY A 87 30.06 9.89 0.12
N SER A 88 29.40 8.83 -0.36
CA SER A 88 28.57 8.84 -1.58
C SER A 88 27.08 8.55 -1.36
N TYR A 89 26.65 8.10 -0.18
CA TYR A 89 25.25 7.72 0.08
C TYR A 89 24.50 8.75 0.92
N CYS A 90 23.26 9.04 0.52
CA CYS A 90 22.31 9.86 1.25
C CYS A 90 21.08 9.02 1.65
N TYR A 91 20.69 9.10 2.91
CA TYR A 91 19.50 8.48 3.48
C TYR A 91 18.63 9.53 4.16
N CYS A 92 17.31 9.41 4.04
CA CYS A 92 16.36 10.20 4.82
C CYS A 92 15.57 9.31 5.78
N GLY A 93 15.09 9.89 6.87
CA GLY A 93 14.24 9.18 7.82
C GLY A 93 13.29 10.08 8.60
N THR A 94 12.36 9.47 9.31
CA THR A 94 11.39 10.14 10.17
C THR A 94 11.71 10.00 11.65
N ALA A 95 12.51 8.98 12.01
CA ALA A 95 13.05 8.73 13.34
C ALA A 95 14.32 7.87 13.23
N ILE A 96 15.25 8.01 14.19
CA ILE A 96 16.45 7.16 14.33
C ILE A 96 16.05 5.82 14.95
N LYS A 97 16.53 4.70 14.38
CA LYS A 97 16.25 3.35 14.91
C LYS A 97 16.87 3.18 16.30
N SER A 98 16.12 2.54 17.22
CA SER A 98 16.39 2.46 18.67
C SER A 98 17.60 1.62 19.10
N LYS A 99 18.49 1.29 18.16
CA LYS A 99 19.80 0.64 18.40
C LYS A 99 20.99 1.47 17.92
N SER A 100 20.77 2.55 17.17
CA SER A 100 21.84 3.46 16.81
C SER A 100 22.35 4.19 18.06
N ILE A 101 23.66 4.26 18.22
CA ILE A 101 24.32 5.02 19.28
C ILE A 101 25.11 6.17 18.65
N SER A 102 25.20 7.30 19.35
CA SER A 102 26.14 8.35 18.98
C SER A 102 27.58 7.84 19.13
N GLN A 103 28.45 8.21 18.19
CA GLN A 103 29.85 7.80 18.09
C GLN A 103 30.76 9.02 18.07
N ASP A 104 32.07 8.78 18.21
CA ASP A 104 33.08 9.81 17.97
C ASP A 104 33.09 10.22 16.48
N GLU A 105 33.33 11.51 16.20
CA GLU A 105 33.31 12.04 14.82
C GLU A 105 34.38 11.40 13.91
N SER A 106 35.43 10.76 14.46
CA SER A 106 36.40 9.97 13.68
C SER A 106 35.78 8.79 12.92
N TYR A 107 34.63 8.27 13.36
CA TYR A 107 33.87 7.25 12.62
C TYR A 107 33.10 7.84 11.43
N CYS A 108 32.88 9.16 11.41
CA CYS A 108 32.20 9.89 10.35
C CYS A 108 33.17 10.78 9.53
N ALA A 109 34.39 10.28 9.33
CA ALA A 109 35.50 11.01 8.70
C ALA A 109 35.67 10.77 7.19
N THR A 110 34.84 9.96 6.53
CA THR A 110 34.94 9.74 5.07
C THR A 110 34.59 11.04 4.33
N PRO A 111 35.44 11.59 3.44
CA PRO A 111 35.13 12.80 2.68
C PRO A 111 33.88 12.67 1.80
N CYS A 112 33.13 13.76 1.63
CA CYS A 112 32.00 13.82 0.72
C CYS A 112 32.43 13.73 -0.75
N SER A 113 31.75 12.92 -1.56
CA SER A 113 32.18 12.63 -2.95
C SER A 113 32.12 13.85 -3.89
N GLY A 114 31.29 14.86 -3.57
CA GLY A 114 31.12 16.10 -4.33
C GLY A 114 31.91 17.30 -3.82
N CYS A 115 32.99 17.09 -3.06
CA CYS A 115 33.84 18.17 -2.55
C CYS A 115 35.31 17.97 -2.95
N GLU A 116 35.87 18.96 -3.64
CA GLU A 116 37.32 19.04 -3.85
C GLU A 116 38.04 19.17 -2.50
N ASP A 117 39.23 18.55 -2.40
CA ASP A 117 40.11 18.52 -1.22
C ASP A 117 39.50 18.12 0.15
N GLY A 118 38.27 17.58 0.16
CA GLY A 118 37.65 17.00 1.35
C GLY A 118 37.18 18.01 2.41
N GLU A 119 36.71 19.19 1.98
CA GLU A 119 36.24 20.28 2.87
C GLU A 119 35.08 19.91 3.83
N GLU A 120 34.38 18.79 3.59
CA GLU A 120 33.38 18.20 4.49
C GLU A 120 33.35 16.66 4.43
N THR A 121 32.85 16.03 5.50
CA THR A 121 32.76 14.56 5.65
C THR A 121 31.32 14.06 5.65
N CYS A 122 31.10 12.88 5.07
CA CYS A 122 29.80 12.28 4.78
C CYS A 122 29.70 10.88 5.39
N GLY A 123 29.75 10.80 6.72
CA GLY A 123 29.68 9.54 7.48
C GLY A 123 30.91 8.65 7.28
N GLY A 124 30.69 7.34 7.35
CA GLY A 124 31.71 6.30 7.15
C GLY A 124 31.09 4.92 6.87
N PRO A 125 31.90 3.86 6.75
CA PRO A 125 31.44 2.53 6.30
C PRO A 125 30.33 1.91 7.16
N ASP A 126 30.32 2.20 8.47
CA ASP A 126 29.32 1.73 9.45
C ASP A 126 28.76 2.90 10.29
N SER A 127 28.73 4.13 9.75
CA SER A 127 28.36 5.34 10.51
C SER A 127 27.71 6.42 9.63
N LEU A 128 26.71 7.12 10.17
CA LEU A 128 26.02 8.25 9.53
C LEU A 128 26.48 9.58 10.13
N SER A 129 26.90 10.53 9.28
CA SER A 129 26.84 11.96 9.62
C SER A 129 25.38 12.39 9.59
N LEU A 130 24.78 12.62 10.74
CA LEU A 130 23.33 12.74 10.90
C LEU A 130 22.88 14.19 11.14
N PHE A 131 21.78 14.57 10.49
CA PHE A 131 21.13 15.88 10.58
C PHE A 131 19.64 15.71 10.91
N HIS A 132 19.06 16.69 11.61
CA HIS A 132 17.67 16.68 12.07
C HIS A 132 17.03 18.05 11.87
N ASN A 133 15.79 18.07 11.36
CA ASN A 133 14.88 19.22 11.42
C ASN A 133 13.60 18.86 12.20
N PRO A 134 13.39 19.43 13.41
CA PRO A 134 12.24 19.12 14.24
C PRO A 134 10.92 19.67 13.69
N VAL A 135 10.93 20.58 12.69
CA VAL A 135 9.71 21.05 12.02
C VAL A 135 9.01 19.91 11.25
N HIS A 136 9.79 18.94 10.78
CA HIS A 136 9.31 17.75 10.06
C HIS A 136 9.08 16.53 10.98
N ALA A 137 9.24 16.68 12.29
CA ALA A 137 9.06 15.61 13.26
C ALA A 137 7.62 15.10 13.24
N VAL A 138 7.46 13.78 13.11
CA VAL A 138 6.15 13.13 13.03
C VAL A 138 5.81 12.52 14.39
N TYR A 139 4.67 12.89 14.96
CA TYR A 139 4.24 12.42 16.27
C TYR A 139 3.11 11.39 16.17
N THR A 140 3.06 10.47 17.14
CA THR A 140 1.86 9.67 17.37
C THR A 140 0.85 10.59 18.04
N ASN A 141 -0.26 10.89 17.37
CA ASN A 141 -1.32 11.70 17.95
C ASN A 141 -1.83 11.03 19.24
N PRO A 142 -1.96 11.76 20.37
CA PRO A 142 -2.37 11.15 21.64
C PRO A 142 -3.86 10.79 21.70
N GLY A 143 -4.70 11.34 20.83
CA GLY A 143 -6.15 11.15 20.83
C GLY A 143 -6.92 12.47 20.76
N PRO A 144 -7.51 12.82 19.60
CA PRO A 144 -8.44 13.95 19.48
C PRO A 144 -9.85 13.58 19.95
N GLU A 145 -10.73 14.57 20.14
CA GLU A 145 -12.19 14.41 20.32
C GLU A 145 -12.62 13.27 21.26
N CYS A 146 -12.12 13.30 22.50
CA CYS A 146 -12.39 12.29 23.55
C CYS A 146 -11.95 10.85 23.23
N SER A 147 -11.05 10.65 22.26
CA SER A 147 -10.34 9.37 22.07
C SER A 147 -9.02 9.30 22.86
N THR A 148 -8.44 8.11 22.97
CA THR A 148 -7.11 7.87 23.55
C THR A 148 -6.33 6.91 22.66
N SER A 149 -5.12 7.30 22.26
CA SER A 149 -4.24 6.46 21.45
C SER A 149 -3.77 5.24 22.24
N LEU A 150 -4.12 4.04 21.75
CA LEU A 150 -3.59 2.78 22.25
C LEU A 150 -2.22 2.46 21.62
N GLY A 151 -1.79 3.23 20.63
CA GLY A 151 -0.51 3.07 19.93
C GLY A 151 -0.56 2.09 18.76
N CYS A 152 0.60 1.58 18.38
CA CYS A 152 0.75 0.72 17.21
C CYS A 152 0.42 -0.75 17.49
N PHE A 153 -0.33 -1.38 16.59
CA PHE A 153 -0.65 -2.81 16.60
C PHE A 153 -0.12 -3.45 15.33
N ALA A 154 0.63 -4.54 15.46
CA ALA A 154 0.96 -5.42 14.36
C ALA A 154 -0.23 -6.33 14.06
N GLN A 155 -0.57 -6.50 12.79
CA GLN A 155 -1.70 -7.31 12.33
C GLN A 155 -1.20 -8.48 11.47
N LYS A 156 -2.00 -9.56 11.40
CA LYS A 156 -1.70 -10.67 10.50
C LYS A 156 -1.98 -10.23 9.06
N GLN A 157 -1.03 -10.47 8.16
CA GLN A 157 -1.14 -10.07 6.75
C GLN A 157 -2.46 -10.53 6.12
N GLY A 158 -3.21 -9.58 5.56
CA GLY A 158 -4.55 -9.79 5.00
C GLY A 158 -5.72 -9.75 6.01
N ILE A 159 -5.49 -9.55 7.31
CA ILE A 159 -6.51 -9.48 8.36
C ILE A 159 -6.31 -8.19 9.18
N PRO A 160 -7.01 -7.08 8.83
CA PRO A 160 -6.84 -5.78 9.49
C PRO A 160 -7.26 -5.79 10.97
N ALA A 161 -6.53 -5.06 11.82
CA ALA A 161 -6.74 -5.09 13.27
C ALA A 161 -8.14 -4.62 13.74
N LEU A 162 -8.83 -3.82 12.92
CA LEU A 162 -10.24 -3.47 13.04
C LEU A 162 -10.98 -3.84 11.74
N HIS A 163 -12.20 -4.37 11.84
CA HIS A 163 -12.89 -5.01 10.71
C HIS A 163 -13.36 -4.05 9.60
N TYR A 164 -13.81 -2.83 9.92
CA TYR A 164 -14.61 -2.04 8.99
C TYR A 164 -13.84 -0.83 8.44
N LYS A 165 -13.41 -0.91 7.18
CA LYS A 165 -12.78 0.21 6.47
C LYS A 165 -13.83 1.24 6.04
N PHE A 166 -13.65 2.50 6.42
CA PHE A 166 -14.55 3.59 6.04
C PHE A 166 -13.81 4.74 5.34
N PRO A 167 -14.43 5.42 4.35
CA PRO A 167 -13.92 6.68 3.85
C PRO A 167 -14.15 7.79 4.88
N VAL A 168 -13.17 8.69 5.03
CA VAL A 168 -13.41 9.99 5.68
C VAL A 168 -14.19 10.90 4.72
N GLU A 169 -14.92 11.87 5.28
CA GLU A 169 -15.81 12.79 4.56
C GLU A 169 -15.12 13.55 3.41
N ASP A 170 -13.88 14.01 3.63
CA ASP A 170 -13.06 14.71 2.63
C ASP A 170 -12.29 13.79 1.64
N GLY A 171 -12.53 12.48 1.68
CA GLY A 171 -11.88 11.49 0.81
C GLY A 171 -10.43 11.11 1.18
N PRO A 172 -9.83 10.14 0.45
CA PRO A 172 -8.60 9.45 0.84
C PRO A 172 -7.33 10.31 0.80
N LEU A 173 -7.36 11.48 0.15
CA LEU A 173 -6.23 12.43 0.12
C LEU A 173 -6.25 13.43 1.27
N LYS A 174 -7.21 13.32 2.20
CA LYS A 174 -7.43 14.29 3.30
C LYS A 174 -7.62 13.63 4.67
N VAL A 175 -7.15 12.39 4.83
CA VAL A 175 -7.28 11.58 6.04
C VAL A 175 -6.36 12.10 7.14
N THR A 176 -6.90 12.27 8.33
CA THR A 176 -6.18 12.63 9.56
C THR A 176 -6.68 11.73 10.70
N VAL A 177 -5.91 11.63 11.78
CA VAL A 177 -6.34 10.93 12.99
C VAL A 177 -7.67 11.48 13.48
N ALA A 178 -7.79 12.81 13.56
CA ALA A 178 -9.03 13.48 13.97
C ALA A 178 -10.24 13.12 13.09
N LYS A 179 -10.09 13.10 11.76
CA LYS A 179 -11.20 12.76 10.86
C LYS A 179 -11.58 11.29 10.94
N CYS A 180 -10.63 10.38 11.15
CA CYS A 180 -10.94 8.96 11.34
C CYS A 180 -11.62 8.72 12.68
N VAL A 181 -11.09 9.27 13.78
CA VAL A 181 -11.71 9.26 15.11
C VAL A 181 -13.14 9.80 15.06
N LYS A 182 -13.35 10.98 14.46
CA LYS A 182 -14.68 11.58 14.26
C LYS A 182 -15.61 10.68 13.42
N ALA A 183 -15.11 10.09 12.34
CA ALA A 183 -15.90 9.21 11.48
C ALA A 183 -16.33 7.91 12.17
N CYS A 184 -15.49 7.35 13.06
CA CYS A 184 -15.84 6.17 13.86
C CYS A 184 -16.73 6.52 15.07
N ASN A 185 -16.48 7.65 15.74
CA ASN A 185 -17.35 8.20 16.79
C ASN A 185 -18.78 8.42 16.28
N ALA A 186 -18.94 9.03 15.11
CA ALA A 186 -20.23 9.27 14.45
C ALA A 186 -20.92 8.00 13.90
N ARG A 187 -20.43 6.81 14.27
CA ARG A 187 -20.92 5.47 13.89
C ARG A 187 -20.91 4.51 15.10
N ASP A 188 -20.86 5.06 16.32
CA ASP A 188 -20.95 4.34 17.60
C ASP A 188 -19.93 3.18 17.79
N TYR A 189 -18.79 3.24 17.10
CA TYR A 189 -17.71 2.27 17.29
C TYR A 189 -16.88 2.58 18.54
N ALA A 190 -16.31 1.54 19.17
CA ALA A 190 -15.44 1.66 20.35
C ALA A 190 -13.97 1.94 19.99
N PHE A 191 -13.57 1.72 18.73
CA PHE A 191 -12.21 1.91 18.26
C PHE A 191 -12.17 2.54 16.86
N ALA A 192 -11.23 3.47 16.67
CA ALA A 192 -10.76 3.92 15.37
C ALA A 192 -9.33 3.40 15.12
N GLY A 193 -8.96 3.20 13.86
CA GLY A 193 -7.66 2.68 13.47
C GLY A 193 -7.21 3.27 12.15
N LEU A 194 -5.92 3.60 12.04
CA LEU A 194 -5.34 4.19 10.83
C LEU A 194 -4.19 3.33 10.33
N GLU A 195 -4.18 3.08 9.01
CA GLU A 195 -3.34 2.14 8.29
C GLU A 195 -2.93 2.74 6.93
N GLN A 196 -1.72 2.42 6.43
CA GLN A 196 -1.21 2.81 5.09
C GLN A 196 -1.50 4.26 4.66
N SER A 197 -1.26 5.25 5.52
CA SER A 197 -1.45 6.70 5.26
C SER A 197 -2.89 7.21 5.06
N ASN A 198 -3.80 6.41 4.50
CA ASN A 198 -5.14 6.85 4.09
C ASN A 198 -6.29 5.89 4.43
N ASN A 199 -6.01 4.74 5.02
CA ASN A 199 -7.06 3.79 5.38
C ASN A 199 -7.54 4.09 6.81
N CYS A 200 -8.76 4.60 6.94
CA CYS A 200 -9.47 4.64 8.22
C CYS A 200 -10.27 3.34 8.40
N TYR A 201 -10.14 2.74 9.57
CA TYR A 201 -10.90 1.58 10.01
C TYR A 201 -11.60 1.88 11.33
N CYS A 202 -12.78 1.29 11.54
CA CYS A 202 -13.52 1.33 12.79
C CYS A 202 -13.82 -0.09 13.28
N GLY A 203 -14.03 -0.27 14.58
CA GLY A 203 -14.43 -1.55 15.16
C GLY A 203 -15.03 -1.45 16.55
N ALA A 204 -15.87 -2.42 16.90
CA ALA A 204 -16.39 -2.59 18.27
C ALA A 204 -15.38 -3.32 19.19
N ALA A 205 -14.42 -4.02 18.60
CA ALA A 205 -13.31 -4.70 19.26
C ALA A 205 -12.08 -4.72 18.34
N ILE A 206 -10.90 -4.87 18.94
CA ILE A 206 -9.63 -5.19 18.24
C ILE A 206 -9.61 -6.70 18.01
N GLN A 207 -9.19 -7.16 16.82
CA GLN A 207 -9.09 -8.60 16.52
C GLN A 207 -8.00 -9.29 17.36
N GLU A 208 -8.24 -10.53 17.80
CA GLU A 208 -7.26 -11.36 18.52
C GLU A 208 -5.97 -11.62 17.71
N SER A 209 -6.05 -11.54 16.38
CA SER A 209 -4.91 -11.65 15.47
C SER A 209 -3.98 -10.42 15.50
N ALA A 210 -4.41 -9.31 16.07
CA ALA A 210 -3.65 -8.07 16.18
C ALA A 210 -3.08 -7.91 17.59
N HIS A 211 -1.82 -7.52 17.69
CA HIS A 211 -1.11 -7.39 18.96
C HIS A 211 -0.36 -6.07 19.04
N LYS A 212 -0.42 -5.40 20.19
CA LYS A 212 0.29 -4.14 20.42
C LYS A 212 1.79 -4.37 20.28
N THR A 213 2.44 -3.61 19.40
CA THR A 213 3.87 -3.69 19.14
C THR A 213 4.61 -2.48 19.73
N THR A 214 5.90 -2.67 20.00
CA THR A 214 6.84 -1.59 20.32
C THR A 214 7.77 -1.26 19.15
N ASP A 215 7.52 -1.81 17.96
CA ASP A 215 8.19 -1.38 16.72
C ASP A 215 7.76 0.07 16.38
N PRO A 216 8.67 1.05 16.42
CA PRO A 216 8.32 2.44 16.12
C PRO A 216 8.17 2.71 14.61
N TYR A 217 8.48 1.73 13.74
CA TYR A 217 8.36 1.87 12.28
C TYR A 217 7.15 1.16 11.69
N GLY A 218 6.60 0.17 12.38
CA GLY A 218 5.38 -0.52 11.96
C GLY A 218 4.28 0.47 11.60
N CYS A 219 4.03 1.44 12.48
CA CYS A 219 3.06 2.51 12.25
C CYS A 219 3.67 3.82 11.67
N GLY A 220 4.74 3.71 10.90
CA GLY A 220 5.54 4.80 10.35
C GLY A 220 5.08 5.40 9.01
N TYR A 221 3.79 5.35 8.67
CA TYR A 221 3.22 6.00 7.47
C TYR A 221 2.49 7.29 7.85
N ARG A 222 2.78 8.40 7.17
CA ARG A 222 2.19 9.73 7.46
C ARG A 222 0.75 9.85 6.97
N CYS A 223 -0.11 10.56 7.70
CA CYS A 223 -1.49 10.79 7.29
C CYS A 223 -1.60 11.69 6.04
N THR A 224 -2.41 11.32 5.03
CA THR A 224 -2.50 12.09 3.76
C THR A 224 -3.03 13.51 3.92
N GLY A 225 -3.89 13.74 4.91
CA GLY A 225 -4.41 15.05 5.28
C GLY A 225 -3.56 15.82 6.30
N ASN A 226 -2.56 15.19 6.93
CA ASN A 226 -1.64 15.84 7.87
C ASN A 226 -0.31 15.07 7.97
N ALA A 227 0.72 15.57 7.30
CA ALA A 227 2.04 14.93 7.27
C ALA A 227 2.79 14.92 8.63
N THR A 228 2.29 15.64 9.65
CA THR A 228 2.90 15.71 11.00
C THR A 228 2.50 14.56 11.93
N GLU A 229 1.54 13.70 11.55
CA GLU A 229 1.03 12.63 12.42
C GLU A 229 1.01 11.23 11.75
N TRP A 230 1.05 10.19 12.59
CA TRP A 230 1.16 8.79 12.16
C TRP A 230 -0.17 8.07 11.89
N CYS A 231 -0.27 7.46 10.70
CA CYS A 231 -1.38 6.69 10.13
C CYS A 231 -0.98 5.23 9.79
N GLY A 232 -0.43 4.50 10.76
CA GLY A 232 -0.18 3.05 10.64
C GLY A 232 0.88 2.69 9.59
N GLY A 233 0.72 1.54 8.93
CA GLY A 233 1.63 1.03 7.90
C GLY A 233 1.06 -0.22 7.21
N VAL A 234 1.87 -0.94 6.44
CA VAL A 234 1.39 -2.04 5.56
C VAL A 234 0.67 -3.15 6.35
N ASP A 235 1.37 -3.73 7.33
CA ASP A 235 0.86 -4.78 8.22
C ASP A 235 0.74 -4.27 9.67
N HIS A 236 0.35 -2.99 9.83
CA HIS A 236 0.32 -2.30 11.13
C HIS A 236 -0.73 -1.18 11.18
N MET A 237 -1.41 -1.05 12.33
CA MET A 237 -2.48 -0.07 12.53
C MET A 237 -2.24 0.75 13.82
N ASN A 238 -2.33 2.08 13.73
CA ASN A 238 -2.41 2.94 14.92
C ASN A 238 -3.86 2.93 15.42
N ILE A 239 -4.10 2.36 16.61
CA ILE A 239 -5.44 2.21 17.16
C ILE A 239 -5.71 3.25 18.26
N TYR A 240 -6.91 3.79 18.24
CA TYR A 240 -7.45 4.77 19.18
C TYR A 240 -8.70 4.18 19.83
N GLN A 241 -8.71 4.10 21.15
CA GLN A 241 -9.93 3.82 21.90
C GLN A 241 -10.81 5.06 21.89
N LEU A 242 -12.08 4.88 21.59
CA LEU A 242 -13.06 5.96 21.51
C LEU A 242 -13.79 6.06 22.86
N GLY A 243 -13.74 7.24 23.47
CA GLY A 243 -14.56 7.53 24.64
C GLY A 243 -16.00 7.70 24.21
N SER A 244 -16.92 6.95 24.84
CA SER A 244 -18.35 7.17 24.68
C SER A 244 -18.66 8.63 25.02
N GLN A 245 -19.28 9.35 24.09
CA GLN A 245 -19.99 10.58 24.43
C GLN A 245 -21.01 10.21 25.51
N ASP A 246 -20.89 10.79 26.70
CA ASP A 246 -22.01 10.84 27.65
C ASP A 246 -23.09 11.72 27.01
N VAL A 247 -23.92 11.10 26.16
CA VAL A 247 -25.12 11.72 25.61
C VAL A 247 -26.02 12.00 26.81
N GLU A 248 -25.98 13.25 27.28
CA GLU A 248 -26.82 13.73 28.36
C GLU A 248 -28.27 13.39 28.01
N LEU A 249 -28.83 12.38 28.68
CA LEU A 249 -30.20 11.94 28.52
C LEU A 249 -31.13 13.03 29.05
N ARG A 250 -31.36 14.04 28.21
CA ARG A 250 -32.28 15.15 28.45
C ARG A 250 -33.65 14.55 28.72
N ARG A 251 -34.03 14.58 29.99
CA ARG A 251 -35.27 14.01 30.53
C ARG A 251 -36.49 14.72 29.95
N LEU A 252 -36.95 14.28 28.78
CA LEU A 252 -38.36 14.29 28.43
C LEU A 252 -39.04 13.22 29.28
N GLY A 253 -39.31 13.56 30.54
CA GLY A 253 -39.86 12.61 31.49
C GLY A 253 -41.34 12.35 31.26
N ASN A 254 -41.71 11.08 31.04
CA ASN A 254 -42.42 10.36 32.11
C ASN A 254 -42.49 8.83 31.90
N ALA A 255 -42.57 8.13 33.04
CA ALA A 255 -43.07 6.77 33.24
C ALA A 255 -42.79 5.68 32.17
N GLY A 256 -41.78 4.85 32.42
CA GLY A 256 -41.58 3.57 31.72
C GLY A 256 -40.45 2.74 32.32
N THR A 257 -40.77 1.63 32.98
CA THR A 257 -39.81 0.64 33.52
C THR A 257 -38.89 0.10 32.40
N TYR A 258 -37.61 -0.20 32.63
CA TYR A 258 -37.20 -1.47 33.25
C TYR A 258 -35.85 -1.41 34.01
N LEU A 259 -35.39 -2.58 34.48
CA LEU A 259 -34.51 -2.75 35.64
C LEU A 259 -33.00 -2.71 35.32
N ARG A 260 -32.19 -2.17 36.24
CA ARG A 260 -30.73 -2.33 36.25
C ARG A 260 -30.32 -3.78 36.52
N LEU A 261 -29.17 -4.19 35.99
CA LEU A 261 -28.19 -4.98 36.75
C LEU A 261 -26.76 -4.53 36.38
N GLN A 262 -26.00 -4.08 37.38
CA GLN A 262 -24.53 -3.94 37.27
C GLN A 262 -23.90 -5.14 37.98
N GLY A 263 -22.87 -5.74 37.39
CA GLY A 263 -22.16 -6.88 37.96
C GLY A 263 -20.68 -6.87 37.57
N ALA A 264 -19.86 -6.11 38.30
CA ALA A 264 -18.42 -6.11 38.10
C ALA A 264 -17.77 -7.30 38.84
N ALA A 265 -16.99 -8.10 38.11
CA ALA A 265 -16.20 -9.20 38.68
C ALA A 265 -14.69 -8.90 38.53
N ARG A 266 -13.97 -8.85 39.64
CA ARG A 266 -12.50 -8.89 39.66
C ARG A 266 -12.03 -10.35 39.62
N ALA A 267 -10.97 -10.63 38.87
CA ALA A 267 -10.16 -11.83 39.02
C ALA A 267 -8.67 -11.44 39.07
N SER A 268 -7.87 -12.16 39.86
CA SER A 268 -6.51 -11.74 40.24
C SER A 268 -5.41 -12.45 39.46
N ILE A 269 -4.23 -11.81 39.39
CA ILE A 269 -3.00 -12.39 38.88
C ILE A 269 -2.49 -13.49 39.84
N ILE A 270 -2.25 -14.70 39.34
CA ILE A 270 -1.50 -15.76 40.04
C ILE A 270 -0.59 -16.51 39.05
N GLY A 271 0.70 -16.60 39.40
CA GLY A 271 1.59 -17.76 39.17
C GLY A 271 1.79 -18.31 37.75
N CYS A 272 2.97 -18.08 37.18
CA CYS A 272 3.51 -18.94 36.13
C CYS A 272 3.91 -20.33 36.68
N LEU A 273 3.74 -21.40 35.89
CA LEU A 273 4.77 -22.43 35.60
C LEU A 273 4.25 -23.52 34.65
N GLY A 274 5.14 -24.06 33.79
CA GLY A 274 4.92 -25.30 33.05
C GLY A 274 4.41 -25.17 31.60
N ARG A 275 5.29 -25.45 30.62
CA ARG A 275 4.88 -25.89 29.27
C ARG A 275 4.80 -27.43 29.25
N PRO A 276 3.80 -27.99 28.55
CA PRO A 276 4.09 -29.07 27.59
C PRO A 276 3.69 -28.67 26.17
N ASN A 277 4.41 -29.21 25.18
CA ASN A 277 4.02 -29.18 23.77
C ASN A 277 3.19 -30.44 23.45
N PRO A 278 1.99 -30.30 22.86
CA PRO A 278 1.39 -31.39 22.11
C PRO A 278 0.97 -30.92 20.71
N TYR A 279 1.92 -30.85 19.78
CA TYR A 279 1.64 -31.04 18.35
C TYR A 279 1.21 -32.50 18.13
N LYS A 280 -0.03 -32.82 18.52
CA LYS A 280 -0.67 -34.11 18.25
C LYS A 280 -1.66 -33.93 17.11
N ASP A 281 -1.53 -34.83 16.14
CA ASP A 281 -2.33 -34.89 14.92
C ASP A 281 -3.79 -35.26 15.22
N THR A 282 -4.59 -34.27 15.61
CA THR A 282 -6.06 -34.39 15.59
C THR A 282 -6.52 -34.29 14.15
N GLN A 283 -6.56 -35.43 13.46
CA GLN A 283 -7.37 -35.60 12.26
C GLN A 283 -8.83 -35.25 12.60
N LEU A 284 -9.24 -34.04 12.23
CA LEU A 284 -10.64 -33.64 12.18
C LEU A 284 -11.33 -34.42 11.07
N ARG A 285 -11.74 -35.66 11.39
CA ARG A 285 -12.71 -36.40 10.58
C ARG A 285 -14.00 -35.57 10.56
N PRO A 286 -14.53 -35.19 9.39
CA PRO A 286 -15.80 -34.49 9.33
C PRO A 286 -16.91 -35.35 9.93
N THR A 287 -17.44 -34.95 11.08
CA THR A 287 -18.74 -35.45 11.57
C THR A 287 -19.83 -34.93 10.63
N GLU A 288 -20.84 -35.76 10.38
CA GLU A 288 -21.70 -35.61 9.20
C GLU A 288 -22.48 -34.29 9.12
N ASN A 289 -22.70 -33.85 7.88
CA ASN A 289 -23.27 -32.57 7.50
C ASN A 289 -24.53 -32.17 8.28
N SER A 290 -24.43 -31.07 9.05
CA SER A 290 -25.50 -30.07 9.08
C SER A 290 -24.92 -28.69 9.36
N ILE A 291 -25.31 -27.70 8.54
CA ILE A 291 -25.31 -26.31 8.99
C ILE A 291 -26.55 -26.21 9.88
N THR A 292 -26.37 -25.89 11.17
CA THR A 292 -27.48 -25.88 12.12
C THR A 292 -28.43 -24.73 11.83
N ILE A 293 -29.71 -24.91 12.16
CA ILE A 293 -30.73 -23.85 12.01
C ILE A 293 -30.28 -22.59 12.76
N ALA A 294 -29.78 -22.74 13.99
CA ALA A 294 -29.25 -21.65 14.80
C ALA A 294 -28.09 -20.89 14.14
N ALA A 295 -27.17 -21.58 13.46
CA ALA A 295 -26.08 -20.92 12.73
C ALA A 295 -26.59 -20.11 11.53
N MET A 296 -27.62 -20.61 10.83
CA MET A 296 -28.28 -19.81 9.79
C MET A 296 -29.09 -18.65 10.35
N GLU A 297 -29.74 -18.80 11.51
CA GLU A 297 -30.45 -17.70 12.18
C GLU A 297 -29.50 -16.58 12.62
N GLU A 298 -28.30 -16.91 13.09
CA GLU A 298 -27.25 -15.94 13.44
C GLU A 298 -26.69 -15.20 12.20
N ILE A 299 -26.50 -15.92 11.09
CA ILE A 299 -26.11 -15.33 9.79
C ILE A 299 -27.22 -14.40 9.26
N ASP A 300 -28.46 -14.90 9.21
CA ASP A 300 -29.64 -14.15 8.79
C ASP A 300 -29.82 -12.86 9.62
N LYS A 301 -29.63 -12.95 10.95
CA LYS A 301 -29.64 -11.82 11.87
C LYS A 301 -28.53 -10.82 11.54
N THR A 302 -27.30 -11.29 11.38
CA THR A 302 -26.13 -10.44 11.10
C THR A 302 -26.31 -9.62 9.82
N PHE A 303 -26.86 -10.22 8.76
CA PHE A 303 -27.18 -9.49 7.52
C PHE A 303 -28.33 -8.48 7.71
N ARG A 304 -29.40 -8.84 8.45
CA ARG A 304 -30.52 -7.91 8.74
C ARG A 304 -30.07 -6.70 9.56
N GLU A 305 -29.25 -6.92 10.60
CA GLU A 305 -28.66 -5.84 11.39
C GLU A 305 -27.74 -4.96 10.54
N ALA A 306 -26.87 -5.54 9.70
CA ALA A 306 -26.01 -4.77 8.81
C ALA A 306 -26.78 -3.92 7.77
N ILE A 307 -28.03 -4.26 7.44
CA ILE A 307 -28.90 -3.46 6.59
C ILE A 307 -29.65 -2.39 7.40
N ALA A 308 -30.15 -2.73 8.58
CA ALA A 308 -30.81 -1.77 9.49
C ALA A 308 -29.85 -0.64 9.91
N ASP A 309 -28.59 -0.97 10.17
CA ASP A 309 -27.51 -0.02 10.50
C ASP A 309 -27.01 0.79 9.27
N GLY A 310 -27.48 0.47 8.07
CA GLY A 310 -26.98 1.05 6.82
C GLY A 310 -25.53 0.69 6.46
N ARG A 311 -24.93 -0.32 7.13
CA ARG A 311 -23.57 -0.81 6.84
C ARG A 311 -23.46 -1.44 5.45
N ILE A 312 -24.53 -2.07 4.98
CA ILE A 312 -24.71 -2.56 3.59
C ILE A 312 -26.13 -2.26 3.11
N HIS A 313 -26.34 -2.16 1.79
CA HIS A 313 -27.67 -1.94 1.21
C HIS A 313 -28.41 -3.25 0.91
N GLY A 314 -27.66 -4.30 0.55
CA GLY A 314 -28.18 -5.65 0.36
C GLY A 314 -27.05 -6.65 0.12
N ALA A 315 -27.38 -7.94 0.13
CA ALA A 315 -26.45 -9.04 -0.09
C ALA A 315 -27.17 -10.30 -0.61
N VAL A 316 -26.41 -11.17 -1.27
CA VAL A 316 -26.83 -12.55 -1.60
C VAL A 316 -25.81 -13.50 -0.96
N LEU A 317 -26.31 -14.57 -0.34
CA LEU A 317 -25.49 -15.66 0.18
C LEU A 317 -25.93 -16.96 -0.50
N LEU A 318 -25.00 -17.59 -1.22
CA LEU A 318 -25.18 -18.88 -1.87
C LEU A 318 -24.20 -19.90 -1.27
N ALA A 319 -24.67 -21.09 -0.94
CA ALA A 319 -23.82 -22.23 -0.63
C ALA A 319 -24.47 -23.53 -1.11
N LYS A 320 -23.77 -24.31 -1.93
CA LYS A 320 -24.21 -25.62 -2.41
C LYS A 320 -23.13 -26.67 -2.24
N ASP A 321 -23.51 -27.90 -1.93
CA ASP A 321 -22.59 -29.06 -1.96
C ASP A 321 -22.83 -29.96 -3.19
N ARG A 322 -21.85 -30.82 -3.49
CA ARG A 322 -21.91 -31.72 -4.66
C ARG A 322 -23.09 -32.72 -4.62
N THR A 323 -23.68 -32.97 -3.45
CA THR A 323 -24.82 -33.90 -3.29
C THR A 323 -26.19 -33.23 -3.29
N GLY A 324 -26.25 -31.89 -3.32
CA GLY A 324 -27.51 -31.14 -3.22
C GLY A 324 -28.21 -31.25 -1.85
N LYS A 325 -27.51 -31.73 -0.82
CA LYS A 325 -28.00 -31.77 0.57
C LYS A 325 -27.83 -30.44 1.27
N VAL A 326 -26.82 -29.66 0.88
CA VAL A 326 -26.73 -28.23 1.16
C VAL A 326 -27.16 -27.52 -0.11
N ASP A 327 -28.31 -26.84 -0.04
CA ASP A 327 -28.71 -25.83 -1.01
C ASP A 327 -29.25 -24.62 -0.25
N ILE A 328 -28.37 -23.65 -0.03
CA ILE A 328 -28.67 -22.39 0.64
C ILE A 328 -28.65 -21.30 -0.42
N SER A 329 -29.80 -20.68 -0.63
CA SER A 329 -29.93 -19.34 -1.18
C SER A 329 -30.57 -18.44 -0.14
N ARG A 330 -29.97 -17.27 0.08
CA ARG A 330 -30.51 -16.17 0.88
C ARG A 330 -30.25 -14.87 0.15
N SER A 331 -31.20 -13.95 0.23
CA SER A 331 -31.06 -12.59 -0.27
C SER A 331 -31.58 -11.62 0.79
N TYR A 332 -30.91 -10.49 0.94
CA TYR A 332 -31.17 -9.53 2.01
C TYR A 332 -31.14 -8.11 1.43
N GLY A 333 -32.07 -7.26 1.86
CA GLY A 333 -32.06 -5.83 1.53
C GLY A 333 -32.41 -5.53 0.07
N VAL A 334 -31.84 -4.44 -0.44
CA VAL A 334 -32.16 -3.85 -1.75
C VAL A 334 -30.95 -3.86 -2.68
N ARG A 335 -31.18 -3.93 -4.00
CA ARG A 335 -30.11 -3.89 -5.01
C ARG A 335 -29.68 -2.48 -5.42
N SER A 336 -30.34 -1.44 -4.91
CA SER A 336 -29.97 -0.05 -5.18
C SER A 336 -30.50 0.91 -4.13
N LEU A 337 -29.70 1.95 -3.83
CA LEU A 337 -30.12 3.10 -3.02
C LEU A 337 -30.54 4.32 -3.88
N ARG A 338 -30.62 4.17 -5.22
CA ARG A 338 -30.87 5.31 -6.14
C ARG A 338 -32.25 5.94 -6.00
N ASP A 339 -33.27 5.19 -5.58
CA ASP A 339 -34.57 5.79 -5.29
C ASP A 339 -34.53 6.51 -3.94
N ALA A 340 -35.05 7.73 -3.90
CA ALA A 340 -35.16 8.53 -2.68
C ALA A 340 -36.20 7.94 -1.72
N ASP A 341 -37.23 7.27 -2.24
CA ASP A 341 -38.23 6.54 -1.46
C ASP A 341 -37.71 5.12 -1.12
N PRO A 342 -37.50 4.77 0.16
CA PRO A 342 -37.03 3.45 0.55
C PRO A 342 -37.95 2.31 0.10
N GLU A 343 -39.27 2.52 0.11
CA GLU A 343 -40.27 1.50 -0.20
C GLU A 343 -40.35 1.17 -1.70
N LYS A 344 -39.78 2.03 -2.56
CA LYS A 344 -39.66 1.80 -4.01
C LYS A 344 -38.35 1.11 -4.41
N ARG A 345 -37.39 0.94 -3.49
CA ARG A 345 -36.08 0.36 -3.82
C ARG A 345 -36.24 -1.13 -4.14
N PRO A 346 -35.82 -1.60 -5.33
CA PRO A 346 -36.00 -3.00 -5.70
C PRO A 346 -35.17 -3.91 -4.80
N PRO A 347 -35.71 -5.08 -4.38
CA PRO A 347 -35.03 -6.01 -3.52
C PRO A 347 -33.74 -6.55 -4.16
N MET A 348 -32.80 -6.99 -3.33
CA MET A 348 -31.72 -7.87 -3.75
C MET A 348 -32.28 -9.28 -3.93
N THR A 349 -31.95 -9.95 -5.03
CA THR A 349 -32.33 -11.34 -5.32
C THR A 349 -31.11 -12.13 -5.77
N ALA A 350 -31.16 -13.46 -5.71
CA ALA A 350 -30.09 -14.32 -6.25
C ALA A 350 -29.85 -14.08 -7.75
N ASP A 351 -30.90 -13.72 -8.47
CA ASP A 351 -30.95 -13.50 -9.93
C ASP A 351 -30.85 -12.00 -10.28
N THR A 352 -30.27 -11.19 -9.39
CA THR A 352 -29.97 -9.79 -9.67
C THR A 352 -28.64 -9.68 -10.43
N PRO A 353 -28.58 -9.03 -11.62
CA PRO A 353 -27.32 -8.78 -12.31
C PRO A 353 -26.35 -7.95 -11.45
N MET A 354 -25.13 -8.46 -11.26
CA MET A 354 -24.10 -7.84 -10.43
C MET A 354 -22.80 -7.61 -11.21
N ARG A 355 -22.14 -6.46 -10.98
CA ARG A 355 -20.79 -6.22 -11.52
C ARG A 355 -19.77 -7.09 -10.77
N VAL A 356 -19.55 -8.32 -11.23
CA VAL A 356 -18.67 -9.33 -10.65
C VAL A 356 -17.18 -8.95 -10.60
N ALA A 357 -16.76 -7.93 -11.35
CA ALA A 357 -15.41 -7.36 -11.35
C ALA A 357 -14.31 -8.44 -11.46
N SER A 358 -13.42 -8.58 -10.47
CA SER A 358 -12.31 -9.54 -10.54
C SER A 358 -12.74 -11.00 -10.50
N CYS A 359 -13.98 -11.34 -10.15
CA CYS A 359 -14.49 -12.71 -10.24
C CYS A 359 -14.60 -13.21 -11.70
N SER A 360 -14.74 -12.32 -12.70
CA SER A 360 -14.68 -12.69 -14.12
C SER A 360 -13.40 -13.47 -14.47
N LYS A 361 -12.29 -13.22 -13.76
CA LYS A 361 -11.01 -13.92 -13.96
C LYS A 361 -11.11 -15.43 -13.80
N PHE A 362 -12.06 -15.93 -13.00
CA PHE A 362 -12.36 -17.37 -12.90
C PHE A 362 -12.96 -17.91 -14.21
N LEU A 363 -13.96 -17.23 -14.76
CA LEU A 363 -14.59 -17.58 -16.04
C LEU A 363 -13.58 -17.53 -17.19
N THR A 364 -12.81 -16.43 -17.30
CA THR A 364 -11.74 -16.31 -18.30
C THR A 364 -10.70 -17.42 -18.18
N SER A 365 -10.36 -17.84 -16.95
CA SER A 365 -9.43 -18.97 -16.74
C SER A 365 -9.99 -20.30 -17.24
N ILE A 366 -11.29 -20.56 -17.01
CA ILE A 366 -11.97 -21.74 -17.58
C ILE A 366 -11.96 -21.67 -19.11
N MET A 367 -12.25 -20.51 -19.70
CA MET A 367 -12.27 -20.33 -21.16
C MET A 367 -10.90 -20.60 -21.80
N VAL A 368 -9.80 -20.12 -21.20
CA VAL A 368 -8.44 -20.46 -21.67
C VAL A 368 -8.15 -21.95 -21.52
N LEU A 369 -8.56 -22.59 -20.41
CA LEU A 369 -8.36 -24.02 -20.22
C LEU A 369 -9.17 -24.85 -21.23
N GLN A 370 -10.39 -24.42 -21.59
CA GLN A 370 -11.15 -25.00 -22.70
C GLN A 370 -10.46 -24.81 -24.05
N CYS A 371 -9.80 -23.67 -24.31
CA CYS A 371 -8.96 -23.50 -25.49
C CYS A 371 -7.74 -24.45 -25.49
N VAL A 372 -7.19 -24.81 -24.33
CA VAL A 372 -6.12 -25.83 -24.21
C VAL A 372 -6.67 -27.24 -24.45
N GLU A 373 -7.82 -27.60 -23.86
CA GLU A 373 -8.48 -28.90 -24.07
C GLU A 373 -8.91 -29.12 -25.53
N MET A 374 -9.31 -28.05 -26.23
CA MET A 374 -9.61 -28.07 -27.68
C MET A 374 -8.36 -27.98 -28.58
N GLY A 375 -7.16 -27.90 -28.02
CA GLY A 375 -5.90 -27.83 -28.78
C GLY A 375 -5.69 -26.52 -29.56
N LEU A 376 -6.43 -25.46 -29.24
CA LEU A 376 -6.31 -24.13 -29.87
C LEU A 376 -5.07 -23.36 -29.38
N THR A 377 -4.55 -23.74 -28.20
CA THR A 377 -3.33 -23.25 -27.58
C THR A 377 -2.79 -24.28 -26.57
N SER A 378 -1.68 -24.00 -25.89
CA SER A 378 -1.19 -24.82 -24.76
C SER A 378 -0.65 -23.95 -23.63
N LEU A 379 -0.61 -24.48 -22.41
CA LEU A 379 -0.10 -23.75 -21.23
C LEU A 379 1.36 -23.28 -21.37
N ASP A 380 2.15 -23.99 -22.17
CA ASP A 380 3.56 -23.72 -22.46
C ASP A 380 3.77 -23.03 -23.83
N GLU A 381 2.70 -22.59 -24.50
CA GLU A 381 2.83 -21.82 -25.74
C GLU A 381 3.34 -20.40 -25.45
N GLY A 382 4.26 -19.91 -26.28
CA GLY A 382 4.66 -18.51 -26.32
C GLY A 382 3.55 -17.61 -26.89
N LEU A 383 3.62 -16.32 -26.57
CA LEU A 383 2.57 -15.37 -26.94
C LEU A 383 2.71 -14.79 -28.36
N GLU A 384 3.73 -15.14 -29.13
CA GLU A 384 4.06 -14.52 -30.43
C GLU A 384 2.92 -14.66 -31.46
N ARG A 385 2.19 -15.78 -31.44
CA ARG A 385 1.06 -16.06 -32.34
C ARG A 385 -0.23 -15.35 -31.93
N LEU A 386 -0.54 -15.37 -30.64
CA LEU A 386 -1.86 -14.97 -30.12
C LEU A 386 -1.87 -13.55 -29.54
N LEU A 387 -0.77 -13.11 -28.94
CA LEU A 387 -0.61 -11.80 -28.29
C LEU A 387 0.77 -11.21 -28.59
N PRO A 388 1.14 -10.95 -29.87
CA PRO A 388 2.42 -10.32 -30.23
C PRO A 388 2.64 -8.97 -29.53
N GLU A 389 1.56 -8.27 -29.14
CA GLU A 389 1.62 -7.03 -28.36
C GLU A 389 2.13 -7.22 -26.94
N VAL A 390 2.00 -8.44 -26.38
CA VAL A 390 2.51 -8.84 -25.06
C VAL A 390 3.86 -9.55 -25.19
N ALA A 391 4.06 -10.36 -26.24
CA ALA A 391 5.33 -11.04 -26.51
C ALA A 391 6.48 -10.06 -26.73
N GLY A 392 6.21 -8.89 -27.32
CA GLY A 392 7.19 -7.81 -27.53
C GLY A 392 7.40 -6.88 -26.33
N LEU A 393 6.87 -7.17 -25.14
CA LEU A 393 7.03 -6.30 -23.96
C LEU A 393 8.36 -6.52 -23.25
N LYS A 394 9.06 -5.43 -22.97
CA LYS A 394 10.32 -5.40 -22.23
C LYS A 394 10.07 -5.39 -20.72
N VAL A 395 11.13 -5.62 -19.95
CA VAL A 395 11.15 -5.44 -18.50
C VAL A 395 11.69 -4.04 -18.17
N LEU A 396 10.86 -3.20 -17.53
CA LEU A 396 11.24 -1.88 -17.01
C LEU A 396 11.99 -2.05 -15.70
N THR A 397 13.24 -1.60 -15.64
CA THR A 397 14.10 -1.71 -14.45
C THR A 397 14.34 -0.40 -13.71
N GLY A 398 13.99 0.74 -14.29
CA GLY A 398 14.19 2.05 -13.67
C GLY A 398 13.92 3.20 -14.64
N PHE A 399 14.43 4.38 -14.30
CA PHE A 399 14.48 5.55 -15.17
C PHE A 399 15.90 6.14 -15.11
N ASP A 400 16.35 6.76 -16.20
CA ASP A 400 17.64 7.45 -16.26
C ASP A 400 17.59 8.86 -15.61
N GLU A 401 18.73 9.55 -15.54
CA GLU A 401 18.84 10.90 -14.97
C GLU A 401 18.03 11.96 -15.73
N ALA A 402 17.74 11.72 -17.02
CA ALA A 402 16.89 12.56 -17.85
C ALA A 402 15.39 12.21 -17.74
N GLY A 403 15.05 11.15 -16.98
CA GLY A 403 13.68 10.70 -16.74
C GLY A 403 13.12 9.75 -17.81
N ASN A 404 13.94 9.16 -18.68
CA ASN A 404 13.51 8.16 -19.66
C ASN A 404 13.47 6.76 -19.04
N PRO A 405 12.56 5.86 -19.45
CA PRO A 405 12.49 4.50 -18.95
C PRO A 405 13.71 3.67 -19.34
N ILE A 406 14.28 2.95 -18.37
CA ILE A 406 15.33 1.96 -18.60
C ILE A 406 14.66 0.60 -18.76
N GLU A 407 14.70 0.07 -19.98
CA GLU A 407 14.11 -1.21 -20.36
C GLU A 407 15.16 -2.23 -20.83
N ARG A 408 14.89 -3.51 -20.59
CA ARG A 408 15.67 -4.63 -21.11
C ARG A 408 14.78 -5.76 -21.61
N GLU A 409 15.32 -6.64 -22.45
CA GLU A 409 14.61 -7.86 -22.83
C GLU A 409 14.33 -8.76 -21.60
N PRO A 410 13.19 -9.48 -21.57
CA PRO A 410 12.93 -10.51 -20.57
C PRO A 410 13.85 -11.72 -20.81
N LYS A 411 14.27 -12.41 -19.73
CA LYS A 411 15.14 -13.61 -19.82
C LYS A 411 14.43 -14.86 -20.37
N THR A 412 13.10 -14.83 -20.39
CA THR A 412 12.19 -15.91 -20.77
C THR A 412 10.99 -15.30 -21.49
N PRO A 413 10.39 -15.97 -22.48
CA PRO A 413 9.15 -15.49 -23.08
C PRO A 413 7.99 -15.52 -22.08
N VAL A 414 7.00 -14.65 -22.29
CA VAL A 414 5.69 -14.82 -21.64
C VAL A 414 5.02 -16.05 -22.24
N LEU A 415 4.46 -16.90 -21.38
CA LEU A 415 3.74 -18.12 -21.76
C LEU A 415 2.29 -18.04 -21.28
N VAL A 416 1.38 -18.80 -21.88
CA VAL A 416 -0.05 -18.80 -21.50
C VAL A 416 -0.25 -19.06 -20.00
N LYS A 417 0.48 -20.02 -19.41
CA LYS A 417 0.45 -20.28 -17.95
C LYS A 417 0.92 -19.09 -17.11
N HIS A 418 1.78 -18.22 -17.62
CA HIS A 418 2.26 -17.04 -16.89
C HIS A 418 1.17 -15.96 -16.78
N LEU A 419 0.24 -15.90 -17.74
CA LEU A 419 -0.96 -15.07 -17.63
C LEU A 419 -1.90 -15.64 -16.55
N LEU A 420 -2.29 -16.91 -16.68
CA LEU A 420 -3.24 -17.56 -15.75
C LEU A 420 -2.75 -17.54 -14.29
N SER A 421 -1.45 -17.72 -14.06
CA SER A 421 -0.84 -17.70 -12.73
C SER A 421 -0.42 -16.32 -12.21
N GLN A 422 -0.72 -15.23 -12.94
CA GLN A 422 -0.34 -13.86 -12.54
C GLN A 422 1.19 -13.72 -12.30
N SER A 423 1.99 -14.31 -13.20
CA SER A 423 3.46 -14.40 -13.10
C SER A 423 4.21 -13.93 -14.35
N SER A 424 3.52 -13.32 -15.34
CA SER A 424 4.12 -12.82 -16.58
C SER A 424 5.07 -11.63 -16.42
N GLY A 425 4.97 -10.90 -15.31
CA GLY A 425 5.58 -9.58 -15.14
C GLY A 425 4.61 -8.41 -15.37
N LEU A 426 3.45 -8.64 -15.99
CA LEU A 426 2.36 -7.65 -16.08
C LEU A 426 1.74 -7.41 -14.70
N CYS A 427 1.67 -6.13 -14.32
CA CYS A 427 1.21 -5.65 -13.01
C CYS A 427 0.24 -4.48 -13.24
N TYR A 428 -0.83 -4.29 -12.45
CA TYR A 428 -1.76 -3.16 -12.67
C TYR A 428 -1.09 -1.81 -12.33
N THR A 429 -1.21 -0.82 -13.21
CA THR A 429 -0.58 0.51 -13.01
C THR A 429 -0.88 1.10 -11.63
N LEU A 430 -2.14 1.08 -11.21
CA LEU A 430 -2.66 1.67 -9.96
C LEU A 430 -1.98 1.17 -8.67
N THR A 431 -1.31 0.01 -8.70
CA THR A 431 -0.69 -0.61 -7.51
C THR A 431 0.84 -0.64 -7.54
N TYR A 432 1.49 -0.16 -8.61
CA TYR A 432 2.94 -0.26 -8.77
C TYR A 432 3.57 1.09 -9.19
N PRO A 433 4.31 1.79 -8.29
CA PRO A 433 4.83 3.14 -8.54
C PRO A 433 5.69 3.31 -9.80
N LEU A 434 6.44 2.28 -10.22
CA LEU A 434 7.25 2.34 -11.44
C LEU A 434 6.37 2.45 -12.70
N LEU A 435 5.18 1.84 -12.70
CA LEU A 435 4.20 1.97 -13.77
C LEU A 435 3.40 3.29 -13.69
N HIS A 436 3.19 3.86 -12.49
CA HIS A 436 2.72 5.25 -12.38
C HIS A 436 3.69 6.23 -13.05
N GLN A 437 4.98 6.08 -12.79
CA GLN A 437 6.03 6.91 -13.41
C GLN A 437 6.09 6.69 -14.93
N TYR A 438 5.98 5.45 -15.39
CA TYR A 438 5.95 5.12 -16.82
C TYR A 438 4.76 5.76 -17.54
N ARG A 439 3.54 5.59 -17.01
CA ARG A 439 2.31 6.16 -17.58
C ARG A 439 2.36 7.69 -17.62
N LYS A 440 2.94 8.31 -16.59
CA LYS A 440 3.21 9.77 -16.54
C LYS A 440 4.25 10.21 -17.58
N TRP A 441 5.32 9.44 -17.79
CA TRP A 441 6.33 9.72 -18.84
C TRP A 441 5.72 9.62 -20.25
N GLN A 442 4.80 8.68 -20.48
CA GLN A 442 4.01 8.60 -21.72
C GLN A 442 3.00 9.75 -21.90
N GLY A 443 2.83 10.64 -20.91
CA GLY A 443 1.80 11.69 -20.91
C GLY A 443 0.37 11.16 -20.73
N LEU A 444 0.19 9.90 -20.35
CA LEU A 444 -1.11 9.26 -20.20
C LEU A 444 -1.70 9.45 -18.80
N ALA A 445 -3.03 9.55 -18.73
CA ALA A 445 -3.76 9.59 -17.46
C ALA A 445 -3.59 8.28 -16.67
N LEU A 446 -3.64 8.36 -15.33
CA LEU A 446 -3.64 7.17 -14.46
C LEU A 446 -4.97 6.38 -14.52
N GLU A 447 -6.04 7.05 -14.94
CA GLU A 447 -7.34 6.44 -15.22
C GLU A 447 -7.24 5.42 -16.37
N GLN A 448 -8.12 4.42 -16.34
CA GLN A 448 -8.11 3.30 -17.28
C GLN A 448 -9.36 3.36 -18.16
N ASP A 449 -9.15 3.49 -19.46
CA ASP A 449 -10.18 3.47 -20.50
C ASP A 449 -10.47 2.00 -20.83
N TYR A 450 -11.38 1.38 -20.07
CA TYR A 450 -11.55 -0.09 -20.06
C TYR A 450 -11.87 -0.71 -21.42
N ASP A 451 -12.37 0.07 -22.38
CA ASP A 451 -12.69 -0.39 -23.73
C ASP A 451 -11.44 -0.53 -24.62
N ASN A 452 -10.30 0.07 -24.23
CA ASN A 452 -9.05 0.04 -24.98
C ASN A 452 -7.92 -0.71 -24.26
N LEU A 453 -7.87 -2.03 -24.47
CA LEU A 453 -6.90 -2.94 -23.87
C LEU A 453 -5.43 -2.53 -24.11
N ASP A 454 -5.09 -2.04 -25.31
CA ASP A 454 -3.71 -1.65 -25.65
C ASP A 454 -3.30 -0.35 -24.93
N GLN A 455 -4.11 0.71 -25.02
CA GLN A 455 -3.87 1.97 -24.31
C GLN A 455 -3.84 1.77 -22.80
N ASN A 456 -4.60 0.80 -22.28
CA ASN A 456 -4.56 0.45 -20.88
C ASN A 456 -3.34 -0.36 -20.47
N PHE A 457 -3.00 -1.44 -21.17
CA PHE A 457 -2.16 -2.51 -20.61
C PHE A 457 -0.94 -2.87 -21.47
N LYS A 458 -0.69 -2.18 -22.58
CA LYS A 458 0.54 -2.31 -23.38
C LYS A 458 1.67 -1.45 -22.81
N TYR A 459 2.11 -1.82 -21.61
CA TYR A 459 3.26 -1.23 -20.92
C TYR A 459 4.23 -2.33 -20.45
N PRO A 460 5.49 -1.99 -20.12
CA PRO A 460 6.50 -2.96 -19.72
C PRO A 460 6.12 -3.87 -18.55
N LEU A 461 6.75 -5.04 -18.55
CA LEU A 461 6.81 -5.99 -17.43
C LEU A 461 7.65 -5.41 -16.28
N LEU A 462 7.39 -5.83 -15.04
CA LEU A 462 8.21 -5.44 -13.86
C LEU A 462 9.21 -6.52 -13.40
N PHE A 463 9.20 -7.71 -14.01
CA PHE A 463 10.13 -8.80 -13.75
C PHE A 463 10.11 -9.82 -14.90
N ASP A 464 11.06 -10.76 -14.89
CA ASP A 464 11.16 -11.82 -15.89
C ASP A 464 9.99 -12.82 -15.77
N PRO A 465 9.33 -13.23 -16.86
CA PRO A 465 8.18 -14.13 -16.82
C PRO A 465 8.46 -15.45 -16.07
N GLY A 466 7.56 -15.79 -15.14
CA GLY A 466 7.65 -16.98 -14.28
C GLY A 466 8.54 -16.81 -13.03
N THR A 467 9.22 -15.67 -12.83
CA THR A 467 10.16 -15.50 -11.70
C THR A 467 9.55 -14.91 -10.42
N LYS A 468 8.38 -14.26 -10.49
CA LYS A 468 7.64 -13.70 -9.34
C LYS A 468 6.14 -13.80 -9.60
N TRP A 469 5.34 -13.47 -8.58
CA TRP A 469 3.90 -13.23 -8.69
C TRP A 469 3.59 -11.75 -8.53
N ALA A 470 2.64 -11.21 -9.29
CA ALA A 470 2.10 -9.87 -9.11
C ALA A 470 0.70 -9.73 -9.72
N TYR A 471 -0.17 -8.95 -9.07
CA TYR A 471 -1.53 -8.77 -9.57
C TYR A 471 -1.57 -7.74 -10.71
N GLY A 472 -2.09 -8.15 -11.86
CA GLY A 472 -2.08 -7.38 -13.09
C GLY A 472 -3.11 -7.81 -14.14
N PRO A 473 -3.09 -7.14 -15.31
CA PRO A 473 -4.07 -7.29 -16.41
C PRO A 473 -3.93 -8.61 -17.19
N ASN A 474 -3.44 -9.66 -16.55
CA ASN A 474 -3.08 -10.91 -17.19
C ASN A 474 -4.27 -11.62 -17.85
N LEU A 475 -5.43 -11.65 -17.17
CA LEU A 475 -6.65 -12.26 -17.71
C LEU A 475 -7.37 -11.33 -18.69
N ASP A 476 -7.20 -10.02 -18.56
CA ASP A 476 -7.70 -9.02 -19.51
C ASP A 476 -7.06 -9.25 -20.90
N TRP A 477 -5.76 -9.61 -20.93
CA TRP A 477 -5.09 -10.12 -22.13
C TRP A 477 -5.54 -11.55 -22.53
N CYS A 478 -5.92 -12.42 -21.58
CA CYS A 478 -6.46 -13.74 -21.92
C CYS A 478 -7.79 -13.66 -22.71
N SER A 479 -8.62 -12.63 -22.53
CA SER A 479 -9.81 -12.43 -23.37
C SER A 479 -9.43 -12.34 -24.85
N ARG A 480 -8.48 -11.47 -25.19
CA ARG A 480 -7.96 -11.32 -26.57
C ARG A 480 -7.23 -12.58 -27.08
N LEU A 481 -6.62 -13.36 -26.18
CA LEU A 481 -6.04 -14.67 -26.52
C LEU A 481 -7.13 -15.64 -26.97
N ILE A 482 -8.22 -15.75 -26.23
CA ILE A 482 -9.37 -16.62 -26.55
C ILE A 482 -9.98 -16.21 -27.90
N GLU A 483 -10.11 -14.91 -28.15
CA GLU A 483 -10.64 -14.39 -29.41
C GLU A 483 -9.81 -14.84 -30.61
N ARG A 484 -8.49 -14.67 -30.53
CA ARG A 484 -7.56 -15.04 -31.61
C ARG A 484 -7.31 -16.55 -31.73
N ALA A 485 -7.53 -17.30 -30.65
CA ALA A 485 -7.40 -18.77 -30.65
C ALA A 485 -8.66 -19.47 -31.17
N SER A 486 -9.85 -18.88 -30.98
CA SER A 486 -11.15 -19.50 -31.33
C SER A 486 -11.84 -18.90 -32.55
N GLY A 487 -11.56 -17.65 -32.91
CA GLY A 487 -12.28 -16.91 -33.96
C GLY A 487 -13.66 -16.40 -33.55
N LEU A 488 -14.02 -16.48 -32.26
CA LEU A 488 -15.23 -15.90 -31.66
C LEU A 488 -14.85 -14.65 -30.85
N SER A 489 -15.80 -13.76 -30.53
CA SER A 489 -15.59 -12.81 -29.43
C SER A 489 -15.47 -13.53 -28.08
N ALA A 490 -14.86 -12.90 -27.08
CA ALA A 490 -14.79 -13.48 -25.74
C ALA A 490 -16.19 -13.74 -25.14
N GLU A 491 -17.17 -12.91 -25.49
CA GLU A 491 -18.57 -13.06 -25.08
C GLU A 491 -19.26 -14.25 -25.77
N GLU A 492 -19.17 -14.37 -27.10
CA GLU A 492 -19.70 -15.54 -27.82
C GLU A 492 -19.08 -16.86 -27.32
N PHE A 493 -17.79 -16.84 -26.95
CA PHE A 493 -17.12 -17.99 -26.36
C PHE A 493 -17.70 -18.31 -24.97
N LEU A 494 -17.86 -17.31 -24.09
CA LEU A 494 -18.45 -17.47 -22.76
C LEU A 494 -19.88 -18.03 -22.83
N GLN A 495 -20.72 -17.44 -23.68
CA GLN A 495 -22.10 -17.87 -23.92
C GLN A 495 -22.16 -19.34 -24.37
N LYS A 496 -21.34 -19.70 -25.37
CA LYS A 496 -21.36 -21.03 -26.01
C LYS A 496 -20.71 -22.14 -25.17
N HIS A 497 -19.64 -21.83 -24.43
CA HIS A 497 -18.80 -22.83 -23.76
C HIS A 497 -18.92 -22.84 -22.24
N ILE A 498 -19.58 -21.84 -21.61
CA ILE A 498 -19.89 -21.84 -20.17
C ILE A 498 -21.39 -21.62 -19.91
N ALA A 499 -22.02 -20.59 -20.45
CA ALA A 499 -23.41 -20.25 -20.09
C ALA A 499 -24.42 -21.31 -20.56
N ALA A 500 -24.45 -21.61 -21.86
CA ALA A 500 -25.41 -22.57 -22.43
C ALA A 500 -25.26 -24.00 -21.87
N PRO A 501 -24.04 -24.55 -21.64
CA PRO A 501 -23.86 -25.83 -20.95
C PRO A 501 -24.36 -25.86 -19.50
N LEU A 502 -24.48 -24.70 -18.84
CA LEU A 502 -25.01 -24.55 -17.48
C LEU A 502 -26.50 -24.14 -17.45
N GLY A 503 -27.11 -23.88 -18.61
CA GLY A 503 -28.49 -23.41 -18.72
C GLY A 503 -28.69 -21.93 -18.33
N ILE A 504 -27.64 -21.13 -18.32
CA ILE A 504 -27.68 -19.68 -18.07
C ILE A 504 -28.08 -18.98 -19.37
N GLY A 505 -29.07 -18.08 -19.33
CA GLY A 505 -29.54 -17.32 -20.47
C GLY A 505 -28.64 -16.13 -20.82
N ALA A 506 -28.77 -15.63 -22.06
CA ALA A 506 -28.01 -14.46 -22.49
C ALA A 506 -28.45 -13.17 -21.78
N ASP A 507 -29.69 -13.11 -21.29
CA ASP A 507 -30.23 -11.99 -20.50
C ASP A 507 -29.85 -12.08 -18.99
N ASP A 508 -29.16 -13.14 -18.56
CA ASP A 508 -28.82 -13.43 -17.15
C ASP A 508 -27.36 -13.05 -16.76
N MET A 509 -26.55 -12.51 -17.68
CA MET A 509 -25.11 -12.23 -17.47
C MET A 509 -24.74 -10.73 -17.50
#